data_AF-A0A510TA56-F1
#
_entry.id   AF-A0A510TA56-F1
#
_cell.length_a   1.000
_cell.length_b   1.000
_cell.length_c   1.000
_cell.angle_alpha   90.00
_cell.angle_beta   90.00
_cell.angle_gamma   90.00
#
_symmetry.space_group_name_H-M   'P 1'
#
loop_
_entity.id
_entity.type
_entity.pdbx_description
1 polymer ?
#
loop_
_entity_poly.entity_id
_entity_poly.type
_entity_poly.pdbx_seq_one_letter_code
_entity_poly.pdbx_strand_id
1 'polypeptide(L)'
;MQYGLPSKQTVNAVGGRLQARSVRVGCRLWSLSDGRTVQTTVTDVAVTKVREVVEVVTDHLAFVVAPDQMLSTPDGWVHARDARGNVVAWTHARKLNRRRLTITPGYDLGYLIGATCSDGTVGRNYVSLVVNDRRFAERFAECLVGATGLSARLEPVTRPSGYLRRDVPGFRVRVVSSYLADLLRQYVGGDAHHMRQGFPRVVLRDRKTFDGFLDGYSDGDGCPVRGGRVLVSANVAFLAELARIIGARFTPRLDGTASHLVVADSWPSRGTFRAETHPVQLRESGWAQVHDVRPRTTKDKPYTLYSYRLDPLPGFLINGHLARQPW
;
A
#
# COMPACT_ATOMS: atom_id res chain seq x y z
N MET A 1 9.33 34.19 14.10
CA MET A 1 9.00 33.06 13.21
C MET A 1 7.50 32.84 13.28
N GLN A 2 6.84 32.78 12.11
CA GLN A 2 5.38 32.64 12.01
C GLN A 2 5.07 31.29 11.35
N TYR A 3 4.58 30.34 12.14
CA TYR A 3 4.02 29.06 11.69
C TYR A 3 2.49 29.09 11.89
N GLY A 4 1.78 28.20 11.22
CA GLY A 4 0.33 28.10 11.33
C GLY A 4 -0.41 28.07 10.00
N LEU A 5 -1.71 27.83 10.11
CA LEU A 5 -2.61 27.66 8.96
C LEU A 5 -3.63 28.80 8.90
N PRO A 6 -3.88 29.38 7.72
CA PRO A 6 -4.98 30.32 7.54
C PRO A 6 -6.33 29.71 7.94
N SER A 7 -7.25 30.54 8.40
CA SER A 7 -8.52 30.10 9.01
C SER A 7 -9.32 29.07 8.20
N LYS A 8 -9.33 29.19 6.87
CA LYS A 8 -10.08 28.30 5.94
C LYS A 8 -9.24 27.12 5.43
N GLN A 9 -7.93 27.11 5.66
CA GLN A 9 -7.08 25.97 5.30
C GLN A 9 -7.57 24.74 6.05
N THR A 10 -7.50 23.59 5.41
CA THR A 10 -8.04 22.37 5.97
C THR A 10 -6.98 21.38 6.41
N VAL A 11 -7.26 20.74 7.53
CA VAL A 11 -6.47 19.67 8.14
C VAL A 11 -7.24 18.36 8.10
N ASN A 12 -6.51 17.25 8.08
CA ASN A 12 -7.12 15.93 8.14
C ASN A 12 -7.32 15.51 9.60
N ALA A 13 -8.52 15.75 10.14
CA ALA A 13 -8.90 15.26 11.45
C ALA A 13 -9.36 13.80 11.39
N VAL A 14 -9.29 13.11 12.53
CA VAL A 14 -9.92 11.80 12.69
C VAL A 14 -11.44 12.03 12.71
N GLY A 15 -12.15 11.40 11.76
CA GLY A 15 -13.59 11.61 11.57
C GLY A 15 -13.95 12.58 10.44
N GLY A 16 -12.98 13.27 9.83
CA GLY A 16 -13.25 14.11 8.65
C GLY A 16 -12.31 15.28 8.48
N ARG A 17 -12.55 16.07 7.44
CA ARG A 17 -11.78 17.29 7.18
C ARG A 17 -12.28 18.43 8.07
N LEU A 18 -11.39 19.11 8.78
CA LEU A 18 -11.71 20.32 9.56
C LEU A 18 -11.03 21.54 8.95
N GLN A 19 -11.67 22.71 9.08
CA GLN A 19 -11.00 23.99 8.88
C GLN A 19 -10.08 24.27 10.05
N ALA A 20 -8.95 24.94 9.80
CA ALA A 20 -7.96 25.27 10.81
C ALA A 20 -8.58 25.99 12.02
N ARG A 21 -9.44 26.98 11.76
CA ARG A 21 -10.16 27.71 12.80
C ARG A 21 -11.14 26.88 13.64
N SER A 22 -11.45 25.66 13.22
CA SER A 22 -12.40 24.76 13.89
C SER A 22 -11.69 23.68 14.71
N VAL A 23 -10.37 23.59 14.63
CA VAL A 23 -9.58 22.69 15.47
C VAL A 23 -9.58 23.21 16.90
N ARG A 24 -9.76 22.32 17.87
CA ARG A 24 -9.82 22.61 19.30
C ARG A 24 -8.90 21.64 20.05
N VAL A 25 -8.55 22.00 21.29
CA VAL A 25 -7.92 21.05 22.22
C VAL A 25 -8.79 19.80 22.33
N GLY A 26 -8.15 18.62 22.34
CA GLY A 26 -8.80 17.31 22.30
C GLY A 26 -9.16 16.82 20.89
N CYS A 27 -9.10 17.65 19.85
CA CYS A 27 -9.25 17.16 18.49
C CYS A 27 -8.10 16.19 18.14
N ARG A 28 -8.44 15.07 17.51
CA ARG A 28 -7.46 14.13 16.96
C ARG A 28 -7.20 14.44 15.50
N LEU A 29 -5.93 14.55 15.13
CA LEU A 29 -5.47 14.77 13.75
C LEU A 29 -4.73 13.55 13.24
N TRP A 30 -4.81 13.32 11.92
CA TRP A 30 -3.95 12.37 11.25
C TRP A 30 -2.55 12.95 11.09
N SER A 31 -1.56 12.07 11.18
CA SER A 31 -0.14 12.32 10.98
C SER A 31 0.51 11.15 10.24
N LEU A 32 1.81 11.24 9.96
CA LEU A 32 2.61 10.18 9.37
C LEU A 32 3.84 9.91 10.24
N SER A 33 4.13 8.63 10.47
CA SER A 33 5.31 8.14 11.19
C SER A 33 5.69 6.77 10.62
N ASP A 34 6.98 6.56 10.35
CA ASP A 34 7.53 5.31 9.79
C ASP A 34 6.78 4.79 8.55
N GLY A 35 6.39 5.72 7.69
CA GLY A 35 5.66 5.44 6.46
C GLY A 35 4.20 5.02 6.66
N ARG A 36 3.66 5.13 7.88
CA ARG A 36 2.29 4.78 8.23
C ARG A 36 1.53 6.00 8.71
N THR A 37 0.22 5.97 8.54
CA THR A 37 -0.67 6.98 9.11
C THR A 37 -0.96 6.67 10.57
N VAL A 38 -0.80 7.67 11.41
CA VAL A 38 -0.94 7.59 12.86
C VAL A 38 -1.80 8.76 13.35
N GLN A 39 -2.27 8.70 14.59
CA GLN A 39 -3.09 9.75 15.19
C GLN A 39 -2.27 10.54 16.21
N THR A 40 -2.54 11.83 16.29
CA THR A 40 -2.02 12.72 17.34
C THR A 40 -3.16 13.59 17.86
N THR A 41 -3.02 14.15 19.05
CA THR A 41 -4.06 14.93 19.72
C THR A 41 -3.59 16.35 19.91
N VAL A 42 -4.50 17.30 19.65
CA VAL A 42 -4.27 18.73 19.90
C VAL A 42 -4.32 18.98 21.40
N THR A 43 -3.22 19.46 21.96
CA THR A 43 -3.09 19.78 23.39
C THR A 43 -3.18 21.28 23.65
N ASP A 44 -2.83 22.11 22.67
CA ASP A 44 -2.95 23.57 22.76
C ASP A 44 -3.22 24.19 21.38
N VAL A 45 -3.85 25.37 21.36
CA VAL A 45 -4.14 26.13 20.14
C VAL A 45 -3.72 27.59 20.30
N ALA A 46 -2.80 28.03 19.44
CA ALA A 46 -2.35 29.42 19.37
C ALA A 46 -2.88 30.12 18.11
N VAL A 47 -3.14 31.42 18.21
CA VAL A 47 -3.69 32.25 17.13
C VAL A 47 -2.88 33.52 16.96
N THR A 48 -2.43 33.78 15.72
CA THR A 48 -1.62 34.96 15.38
C THR A 48 -2.12 35.62 14.11
N LYS A 49 -1.99 36.96 14.01
CA LYS A 49 -2.27 37.71 12.78
C LYS A 49 -1.00 37.96 11.99
N VAL A 50 -1.05 37.74 10.68
CA VAL A 50 0.09 37.91 9.78
C VAL A 50 -0.35 38.59 8.48
N ARG A 51 0.59 39.22 7.76
CA ARG A 51 0.31 39.85 6.46
C ARG A 51 0.79 39.04 5.27
N GLU A 52 1.55 37.98 5.51
CA GLU A 52 2.13 37.13 4.48
C GLU A 52 1.86 35.66 4.78
N VAL A 53 1.48 34.92 3.74
CA VAL A 53 1.38 33.47 3.71
C VAL A 53 1.95 32.97 2.38
N VAL A 54 2.24 31.68 2.27
CA VAL A 54 2.66 31.06 1.00
C VAL A 54 1.65 30.03 0.55
N GLU A 55 1.39 29.96 -0.75
CA GLU A 55 0.70 28.85 -1.40
C GLU A 55 1.74 27.87 -1.95
N VAL A 56 1.75 26.66 -1.42
CA VAL A 56 2.62 25.56 -1.86
C VAL A 56 1.85 24.74 -2.88
N VAL A 57 2.40 24.59 -4.08
CA VAL A 57 1.80 23.84 -5.19
C VAL A 57 2.55 22.53 -5.39
N THR A 58 1.83 21.42 -5.27
CA THR A 58 2.36 20.07 -5.49
C THR A 58 1.73 19.41 -6.71
N ASP A 59 2.28 18.27 -7.13
CA ASP A 59 1.71 17.37 -8.14
C ASP A 59 0.29 16.88 -7.81
N HIS A 60 -0.11 16.92 -6.53
CA HIS A 60 -1.43 16.47 -6.09
C HIS A 60 -2.43 17.61 -5.84
N LEU A 61 -1.99 18.71 -5.22
CA LEU A 61 -2.85 19.85 -4.85
C LEU A 61 -2.04 21.08 -4.41
N ALA A 62 -2.72 22.21 -4.24
CA ALA A 62 -2.18 23.40 -3.58
C ALA A 62 -2.74 23.58 -2.16
N PHE A 63 -1.92 24.11 -1.25
CA PHE A 63 -2.35 24.46 0.10
C PHE A 63 -1.64 25.72 0.60
N VAL A 64 -2.29 26.47 1.51
CA VAL A 64 -1.79 27.75 1.99
C VAL A 64 -1.37 27.63 3.45
N VAL A 65 -0.17 28.09 3.77
CA VAL A 65 0.44 28.01 5.11
C VAL A 65 1.24 29.26 5.41
N ALA A 66 1.59 29.45 6.67
CA ALA A 66 2.60 30.43 7.03
C ALA A 66 3.94 30.09 6.37
N PRO A 67 4.77 31.09 6.01
CA PRO A 67 6.04 30.84 5.33
C PRO A 67 7.00 29.91 6.09
N ASP A 68 7.01 29.97 7.42
CA ASP A 68 7.93 29.19 8.26
C ASP A 68 7.33 27.83 8.68
N GLN A 69 6.14 27.47 8.17
CA GLN A 69 5.53 26.16 8.42
C GLN A 69 6.45 25.05 7.91
N MET A 70 6.80 24.09 8.79
CA MET A 70 7.72 23.00 8.41
C MET A 70 6.97 21.92 7.63
N LEU A 71 7.55 21.50 6.51
CA LEU A 71 7.10 20.38 5.67
C LEU A 71 8.15 19.27 5.70
N SER A 72 7.72 18.02 5.80
CA SER A 72 8.66 16.88 5.89
C SER A 72 9.20 16.54 4.51
N THR A 73 10.52 16.42 4.40
CA THR A 73 11.26 15.96 3.22
C THR A 73 12.03 14.68 3.58
N PRO A 74 12.64 13.98 2.60
CA PRO A 74 13.50 12.83 2.89
C PRO A 74 14.67 13.17 3.83
N ASP A 75 15.21 14.39 3.70
CA ASP A 75 16.38 14.86 4.46
C ASP A 75 16.02 15.61 5.76
N GLY A 76 14.75 15.57 6.15
CA GLY A 76 14.26 16.18 7.39
C GLY A 76 13.08 17.10 7.18
N TRP A 77 13.25 18.39 7.46
CA TRP A 77 12.16 19.36 7.43
C TRP A 77 12.63 20.66 6.78
N VAL A 78 11.80 21.18 5.88
CA VAL A 78 12.04 22.45 5.18
C VAL A 78 10.93 23.45 5.51
N HIS A 79 11.24 24.74 5.54
CA HIS A 79 10.21 25.77 5.62
C HIS A 79 9.40 25.81 4.32
N ALA A 80 8.09 26.06 4.42
CA ALA A 80 7.20 26.12 3.27
C ALA A 80 7.66 27.10 2.19
N ARG A 81 8.25 28.24 2.58
CA ARG A 81 8.83 29.23 1.65
C ARG A 81 9.98 28.69 0.79
N ASP A 82 10.73 27.71 1.30
CA ASP A 82 11.93 27.15 0.67
C ASP A 82 11.67 25.77 0.06
N ALA A 83 10.42 25.31 0.08
CA ALA A 83 10.08 23.93 -0.32
C ALA A 83 10.13 23.70 -1.84
N ARG A 84 10.25 24.74 -2.66
CA ARG A 84 10.25 24.61 -4.13
C ARG A 84 11.36 23.66 -4.59
N GLY A 85 11.03 22.74 -5.49
CA GLY A 85 11.98 21.75 -6.01
C GLY A 85 12.19 20.53 -5.11
N ASN A 86 11.77 20.57 -3.85
CA ASN A 86 11.80 19.42 -2.96
C ASN A 86 10.61 18.48 -3.19
N VAL A 87 10.71 17.28 -2.63
CA VAL A 87 9.56 16.40 -2.40
C VAL A 87 9.14 16.45 -0.95
N VAL A 88 7.83 16.41 -0.69
CA VAL A 88 7.27 16.44 0.66
C VAL A 88 6.45 15.21 0.98
N ALA A 89 6.52 14.74 2.22
CA ALA A 89 5.82 13.53 2.65
C ALA A 89 4.30 13.71 2.51
N TRP A 90 3.66 12.73 1.90
CA TRP A 90 2.25 12.81 1.53
C TRP A 90 1.52 11.49 1.68
N THR A 91 0.22 11.55 1.89
CA THR A 91 -0.69 10.40 1.80
C THR A 91 -2.01 10.80 1.16
N HIS A 92 -2.65 9.85 0.47
CA HIS A 92 -3.99 10.06 -0.09
C HIS A 92 -5.01 10.30 1.03
N ALA A 93 -5.47 11.54 1.19
CA ALA A 93 -6.45 11.93 2.20
C ALA A 93 -7.72 11.05 2.23
N ARG A 94 -8.17 10.56 1.07
CA ARG A 94 -9.35 9.67 0.96
C ARG A 94 -9.13 8.27 1.55
N LYS A 95 -7.89 7.86 1.77
CA LYS A 95 -7.52 6.55 2.33
C LYS A 95 -7.35 6.57 3.85
N LEU A 96 -7.36 7.74 4.49
CA LEU A 96 -7.09 7.86 5.94
C LEU A 96 -8.08 7.10 6.83
N ASN A 97 -9.35 7.07 6.43
CA ASN A 97 -10.44 6.44 7.20
C ASN A 97 -10.65 4.95 6.84
N ARG A 98 -9.77 4.34 6.05
CA ARG A 98 -9.91 2.91 5.73
C ARG A 98 -9.61 2.05 6.96
N ARG A 99 -10.27 0.90 7.04
CA ARG A 99 -9.90 -0.16 8.00
C ARG A 99 -8.48 -0.63 7.67
N ARG A 100 -7.57 -0.46 8.63
CA ARG A 100 -6.22 -1.03 8.56
C ARG A 100 -6.29 -2.47 9.00
N LEU A 101 -5.56 -3.33 8.30
CA LEU A 101 -5.47 -4.74 8.62
C LEU A 101 -4.21 -4.97 9.45
N THR A 102 -4.28 -5.91 10.37
CA THR A 102 -3.09 -6.48 10.99
C THR A 102 -2.77 -7.74 10.22
N ILE A 103 -1.77 -7.65 9.36
CA ILE A 103 -1.34 -8.79 8.56
C ILE A 103 -0.48 -9.72 9.41
N THR A 104 -0.83 -11.01 9.43
CA THR A 104 -0.11 -12.05 10.16
C THR A 104 0.78 -12.82 9.19
N PRO A 105 2.12 -12.76 9.33
CA PRO A 105 3.03 -13.58 8.53
C PRO A 105 2.85 -15.07 8.80
N GLY A 106 3.23 -15.89 7.82
CA GLY A 106 3.16 -17.35 7.90
C GLY A 106 2.55 -17.95 6.65
N TYR A 107 2.20 -19.23 6.76
CA TYR A 107 1.71 -20.04 5.66
C TYR A 107 0.52 -19.40 4.94
N ASP A 108 -0.48 -18.95 5.69
CA ASP A 108 -1.70 -18.36 5.14
C ASP A 108 -1.44 -17.10 4.31
N LEU A 109 -0.51 -16.24 4.76
CA LEU A 109 -0.10 -15.07 4.00
C LEU A 109 0.59 -15.48 2.70
N GLY A 110 1.50 -16.45 2.79
CA GLY A 110 2.16 -17.04 1.64
C GLY A 110 1.15 -17.55 0.62
N TYR A 111 0.23 -18.39 1.06
CA TYR A 111 -0.80 -19.00 0.23
C TYR A 111 -1.70 -17.95 -0.43
N LEU A 112 -2.19 -16.97 0.33
CA LEU A 112 -2.96 -15.85 -0.20
C LEU A 112 -2.21 -15.14 -1.34
N ILE A 113 -0.92 -14.84 -1.15
CA ILE A 113 -0.11 -14.16 -2.16
C ILE A 113 0.12 -15.07 -3.38
N GLY A 114 0.48 -16.34 -3.18
CA GLY A 114 0.72 -17.30 -4.27
C GLY A 114 -0.51 -17.51 -5.14
N ALA A 115 -1.66 -17.74 -4.51
CA ALA A 115 -2.95 -17.89 -5.19
C ALA A 115 -3.39 -16.60 -5.89
N THR A 116 -3.08 -15.43 -5.30
CA THR A 116 -3.36 -14.14 -5.95
C THR A 116 -2.49 -13.96 -7.19
N CYS A 117 -1.22 -14.32 -7.13
CA CYS A 117 -0.25 -14.15 -8.20
C CYS A 117 -0.45 -15.12 -9.38
N SER A 118 -1.13 -16.25 -9.18
CA SER A 118 -1.50 -17.20 -10.24
C SER A 118 -2.85 -16.79 -10.86
N ASP A 119 -3.94 -17.02 -10.13
CA ASP A 119 -5.32 -16.89 -10.63
C ASP A 119 -6.09 -15.67 -10.07
N GLY A 120 -5.47 -14.89 -9.19
CA GLY A 120 -6.12 -13.77 -8.54
C GLY A 120 -6.27 -12.52 -9.40
N THR A 121 -7.17 -11.65 -8.97
CA THR A 121 -7.36 -10.31 -9.51
C THR A 121 -7.32 -9.28 -8.38
N VAL A 122 -6.41 -8.32 -8.49
CA VAL A 122 -6.33 -7.16 -7.59
C VAL A 122 -6.94 -5.94 -8.28
N GLY A 123 -8.25 -5.76 -8.11
CA GLY A 123 -8.98 -4.60 -8.58
C GLY A 123 -8.72 -3.34 -7.75
N ARG A 124 -9.26 -2.20 -8.17
CA ARG A 124 -9.00 -0.87 -7.55
C ARG A 124 -9.11 -0.88 -6.01
N ASN A 125 -10.14 -1.54 -5.48
CA ASN A 125 -10.46 -1.60 -4.06
C ASN A 125 -10.89 -3.00 -3.59
N TYR A 126 -10.52 -4.04 -4.33
CA TYR A 126 -10.91 -5.41 -4.02
C TYR A 126 -9.86 -6.41 -4.45
N VAL A 127 -9.92 -7.59 -3.84
CA VAL A 127 -9.18 -8.79 -4.24
C VAL A 127 -10.20 -9.85 -4.56
N SER A 128 -10.01 -10.58 -5.64
CA SER A 128 -10.91 -11.64 -6.08
C SER A 128 -10.14 -12.83 -6.60
N LEU A 129 -10.59 -14.03 -6.28
CA LEU A 129 -10.21 -15.28 -6.94
C LEU A 129 -11.48 -15.87 -7.57
N VAL A 130 -11.40 -16.32 -8.83
CA VAL A 130 -12.53 -16.96 -9.53
C VAL A 130 -12.02 -18.22 -10.23
N VAL A 131 -12.33 -19.39 -9.68
CA VAL A 131 -11.75 -20.67 -10.09
C VAL A 131 -12.82 -21.76 -10.20
N ASN A 132 -12.54 -22.82 -10.94
CA ASN A 132 -13.49 -23.94 -11.09
C ASN A 132 -13.39 -24.93 -9.91
N ASP A 133 -12.24 -25.00 -9.27
CA ASP A 133 -11.99 -25.89 -8.13
C ASP A 133 -12.52 -25.27 -6.83
N ARG A 134 -13.48 -25.96 -6.22
CA ARG A 134 -14.08 -25.57 -4.95
C ARG A 134 -13.07 -25.58 -3.79
N ARG A 135 -12.23 -26.61 -3.70
CA ARG A 135 -11.24 -26.75 -2.63
C ARG A 135 -10.19 -25.65 -2.71
N PHE A 136 -9.76 -25.29 -3.91
CA PHE A 136 -8.86 -24.15 -4.09
C PHE A 136 -9.50 -22.85 -3.58
N ALA A 137 -10.75 -22.59 -3.97
CA ALA A 137 -11.45 -21.39 -3.51
C ALA A 137 -11.71 -21.39 -1.99
N GLU A 138 -12.07 -22.52 -1.38
CA GLU A 138 -12.24 -22.67 0.07
C GLU A 138 -10.93 -22.41 0.82
N ARG A 139 -9.82 -23.03 0.38
CA ARG A 139 -8.50 -22.84 0.96
C ARG A 139 -8.01 -21.40 0.83
N PHE A 140 -8.24 -20.75 -0.31
CA PHE A 140 -7.96 -19.33 -0.49
C PHE A 140 -8.75 -18.47 0.50
N ALA A 141 -10.04 -18.74 0.70
CA ALA A 141 -10.87 -18.01 1.65
C ALA A 141 -10.35 -18.17 3.09
N GLU A 142 -10.02 -19.40 3.50
CA GLU A 142 -9.46 -19.70 4.82
C GLU A 142 -8.13 -18.97 5.06
N CYS A 143 -7.18 -19.08 4.14
CA CYS A 143 -5.89 -18.40 4.25
C CYS A 143 -6.03 -16.87 4.18
N LEU A 144 -6.97 -16.33 3.40
CA LEU A 144 -7.26 -14.90 3.41
C LEU A 144 -7.73 -14.45 4.79
N VAL A 145 -8.66 -15.18 5.40
CA VAL A 145 -9.15 -14.91 6.76
C VAL A 145 -8.01 -15.03 7.77
N GLY A 146 -7.21 -16.10 7.72
CA GLY A 146 -6.10 -16.34 8.63
C GLY A 146 -5.01 -15.26 8.56
N ALA A 147 -4.67 -14.81 7.35
CA ALA A 147 -3.63 -13.81 7.14
C ALA A 147 -4.08 -12.37 7.44
N THR A 148 -5.37 -12.04 7.30
CA THR A 148 -5.85 -10.64 7.30
C THR A 148 -6.95 -10.33 8.32
N GLY A 149 -7.62 -11.35 8.85
CA GLY A 149 -8.82 -11.21 9.68
C GLY A 149 -10.05 -10.67 8.94
N LEU A 150 -10.00 -10.56 7.60
CA LEU A 150 -11.16 -10.19 6.79
C LEU A 150 -12.03 -11.41 6.53
N SER A 151 -13.34 -11.25 6.72
CA SER A 151 -14.29 -12.27 6.32
C SER A 151 -14.28 -12.45 4.81
N ALA A 152 -14.05 -13.69 4.37
CA ALA A 152 -14.20 -14.12 2.99
C ALA A 152 -15.40 -15.06 2.90
N ARG A 153 -16.12 -15.01 1.78
CA ARG A 153 -17.22 -15.93 1.48
C ARG A 153 -16.99 -16.55 0.12
N LEU A 154 -17.30 -17.84 0.05
CA LEU A 154 -17.36 -18.57 -1.19
C LEU A 154 -18.72 -18.30 -1.86
N GLU A 155 -18.70 -17.89 -3.12
CA GLU A 155 -19.90 -17.60 -3.90
C GLU A 155 -19.90 -18.47 -5.16
N PRO A 156 -20.95 -19.28 -5.42
CA PRO A 156 -21.08 -19.94 -6.71
C PRO A 156 -21.31 -18.89 -7.79
N VAL A 157 -20.58 -19.00 -8.90
CA VAL A 157 -20.66 -18.07 -10.03
C VAL A 157 -20.61 -18.84 -11.34
N THR A 158 -20.99 -18.15 -12.41
CA THR A 158 -20.84 -18.64 -13.79
C THR A 158 -19.81 -17.77 -14.50
N ARG A 159 -18.89 -18.39 -15.25
CA ARG A 159 -17.88 -17.68 -16.05
C ARG A 159 -17.87 -18.17 -17.50
N PRO A 160 -17.62 -17.28 -18.48
CA PRO A 160 -17.41 -17.71 -19.85
C PRO A 160 -16.09 -18.46 -19.95
N SER A 161 -16.10 -19.64 -20.60
CA SER A 161 -14.90 -20.39 -20.94
C SER A 161 -14.55 -20.17 -22.40
N GLY A 162 -13.41 -19.54 -22.68
CA GLY A 162 -12.91 -19.38 -24.06
C GLY A 162 -12.57 -20.71 -24.72
N TYR A 163 -12.10 -21.70 -23.94
CA TYR A 163 -11.79 -23.04 -24.43
C TYR A 163 -13.06 -23.84 -24.78
N LEU A 164 -14.06 -23.82 -23.89
CA LEU A 164 -15.30 -24.59 -24.08
C LEU A 164 -16.39 -23.81 -24.84
N ARG A 165 -16.16 -22.52 -25.13
CA ARG A 165 -17.10 -21.58 -25.78
C ARG A 165 -18.50 -21.57 -25.15
N ARG A 166 -18.57 -21.83 -23.84
CA ARG A 166 -19.80 -21.82 -23.04
C ARG A 166 -19.51 -21.35 -21.63
N ASP A 167 -20.58 -21.01 -20.95
CA ASP A 167 -20.56 -20.71 -19.53
C ASP A 167 -20.29 -21.97 -18.72
N VAL A 168 -19.37 -21.86 -17.75
CA VAL A 168 -19.01 -22.94 -16.83
C VAL A 168 -19.26 -22.51 -15.38
N PRO A 169 -19.71 -23.43 -14.51
CA PRO A 169 -19.80 -23.16 -13.09
C PRO A 169 -18.40 -22.97 -12.51
N GLY A 170 -18.32 -22.09 -11.52
CA GLY A 170 -17.11 -21.87 -10.73
C GLY A 170 -17.44 -21.25 -9.38
N PHE A 171 -16.39 -20.89 -8.68
CA PHE A 171 -16.45 -20.35 -7.33
C PHE A 171 -15.66 -19.06 -7.27
N ARG A 172 -16.27 -18.04 -6.65
CA ARG A 172 -15.67 -16.74 -6.41
C ARG A 172 -15.43 -16.55 -4.92
N VAL A 173 -14.25 -16.04 -4.59
CA VAL A 173 -13.98 -15.43 -3.29
C VAL A 173 -13.59 -13.98 -3.56
N ARG A 174 -14.36 -13.03 -3.04
CA ARG A 174 -14.10 -11.60 -3.24
C ARG A 174 -14.19 -10.84 -1.93
N VAL A 175 -13.19 -10.00 -1.68
CA VAL A 175 -13.14 -9.12 -0.51
C VAL A 175 -12.91 -7.68 -0.97
N VAL A 176 -13.79 -6.79 -0.52
CA VAL A 176 -13.69 -5.34 -0.81
C VAL A 176 -12.88 -4.67 0.28
N SER A 177 -11.60 -4.43 -0.01
CA SER A 177 -10.68 -3.70 0.86
C SER A 177 -9.64 -2.96 0.04
N SER A 178 -9.70 -1.63 0.05
CA SER A 178 -8.67 -0.80 -0.58
C SER A 178 -7.31 -0.93 0.13
N TYR A 179 -7.29 -1.26 1.42
CA TYR A 179 -6.07 -1.54 2.15
C TYR A 179 -5.39 -2.80 1.61
N LEU A 180 -6.13 -3.92 1.50
CA LEU A 180 -5.57 -5.17 1.00
C LEU A 180 -5.15 -5.05 -0.47
N ALA A 181 -5.96 -4.37 -1.30
CA ALA A 181 -5.63 -4.18 -2.71
C ALA A 181 -4.33 -3.37 -2.91
N ASP A 182 -4.15 -2.27 -2.16
CA ASP A 182 -2.89 -1.51 -2.19
C ASP A 182 -1.72 -2.31 -1.63
N LEU A 183 -1.96 -3.13 -0.59
CA LEU A 183 -0.94 -3.97 0.02
C LEU A 183 -0.42 -5.05 -0.93
N LEU A 184 -1.31 -5.75 -1.63
CA LEU A 184 -0.88 -6.75 -2.62
C LEU A 184 -0.11 -6.11 -3.76
N ARG A 185 -0.54 -4.91 -4.23
CA ARG A 185 0.24 -4.12 -5.19
C ARG A 185 1.63 -3.78 -4.66
N GLN A 186 1.76 -3.37 -3.39
CA GLN A 186 3.06 -3.13 -2.77
C GLN A 186 3.93 -4.39 -2.81
N TYR A 187 3.38 -5.54 -2.44
CA TYR A 187 4.14 -6.79 -2.41
C TYR A 187 4.69 -7.16 -3.77
N VAL A 188 3.92 -6.98 -4.83
CA VAL A 188 4.32 -7.31 -6.21
C VAL A 188 4.99 -6.16 -6.96
N GLY A 189 5.38 -5.07 -6.27
CA GLY A 189 6.14 -3.98 -6.89
C GLY A 189 5.31 -3.01 -7.75
N GLY A 190 3.99 -2.98 -7.60
CA GLY A 190 3.10 -1.93 -8.15
C GLY A 190 1.93 -2.48 -8.95
N ASP A 191 2.19 -3.14 -10.07
CA ASP A 191 1.15 -3.71 -10.92
C ASP A 191 0.94 -5.19 -10.60
N ALA A 192 -0.25 -5.55 -10.13
CA ALA A 192 -0.61 -6.92 -9.77
C ALA A 192 -1.16 -7.74 -10.95
N HIS A 193 -1.04 -7.25 -12.17
CA HIS A 193 -1.38 -8.02 -13.36
C HIS A 193 -0.37 -9.16 -13.54
N HIS A 194 -0.85 -10.39 -13.73
CA HIS A 194 -0.01 -11.62 -13.81
C HIS A 194 1.21 -11.49 -14.75
N MET A 195 1.05 -10.84 -15.91
CA MET A 195 2.16 -10.58 -16.86
C MET A 195 3.21 -9.55 -16.43
N ARG A 196 2.91 -8.68 -15.47
CA ARG A 196 3.74 -7.50 -15.11
C ARG A 196 4.11 -7.44 -13.64
N GLN A 197 3.51 -8.30 -12.82
CA GLN A 197 3.80 -8.36 -11.39
C GLN A 197 5.26 -8.74 -11.15
N GLY A 198 5.89 -8.03 -10.22
CA GLY A 198 7.18 -8.41 -9.67
C GLY A 198 7.05 -9.61 -8.75
N PHE A 199 8.17 -10.28 -8.48
CA PHE A 199 8.20 -11.36 -7.50
C PHE A 199 7.94 -10.81 -6.08
N PRO A 200 6.97 -11.35 -5.33
CA PRO A 200 6.55 -10.77 -4.05
C PRO A 200 7.52 -11.10 -2.93
N ARG A 201 8.66 -10.38 -2.82
CA ARG A 201 9.75 -10.71 -1.89
C ARG A 201 9.32 -10.81 -0.41
N VAL A 202 8.18 -10.23 -0.03
CA VAL A 202 7.60 -10.42 1.32
C VAL A 202 7.41 -11.90 1.70
N VAL A 203 7.21 -12.78 0.72
CA VAL A 203 7.07 -14.23 0.99
C VAL A 203 8.37 -14.89 1.40
N LEU A 204 9.51 -14.25 1.14
CA LEU A 204 10.85 -14.72 1.51
C LEU A 204 11.20 -14.43 2.97
N ARG A 205 10.25 -13.91 3.76
CA ARG A 205 10.47 -13.62 5.18
C ARG A 205 10.92 -14.84 5.98
N ASP A 206 10.28 -15.97 5.73
CA ASP A 206 10.57 -17.23 6.40
C ASP A 206 10.13 -18.40 5.53
N ARG A 207 10.65 -19.59 5.87
CA ARG A 207 10.40 -20.82 5.12
C ARG A 207 8.91 -21.14 5.02
N LYS A 208 8.16 -20.94 6.11
CA LYS A 208 6.73 -21.29 6.23
C LYS A 208 5.88 -20.42 5.30
N THR A 209 6.15 -19.12 5.26
CA THR A 209 5.49 -18.19 4.34
C THR A 209 5.82 -18.54 2.89
N PHE A 210 7.07 -18.89 2.60
CA PHE A 210 7.45 -19.25 1.25
C PHE A 210 6.84 -20.58 0.78
N ASP A 211 6.71 -21.58 1.65
CA ASP A 211 6.01 -22.82 1.33
C ASP A 211 4.52 -22.57 1.04
N GLY A 212 3.86 -21.73 1.84
CA GLY A 212 2.50 -21.29 1.55
C GLY A 212 2.38 -20.65 0.17
N PHE A 213 3.33 -19.79 -0.20
CA PHE A 213 3.37 -19.18 -1.53
C PHE A 213 3.49 -20.20 -2.66
N LEU A 214 4.38 -21.19 -2.53
CA LEU A 214 4.53 -22.24 -3.54
C LEU A 214 3.28 -23.10 -3.67
N ASP A 215 2.60 -23.40 -2.57
CA ASP A 215 1.33 -24.14 -2.57
C ASP A 215 0.21 -23.32 -3.21
N GLY A 216 0.05 -22.05 -2.82
CA GLY A 216 -0.97 -21.18 -3.38
C GLY A 216 -0.79 -20.92 -4.88
N TYR A 217 0.45 -20.72 -5.33
CA TYR A 217 0.73 -20.57 -6.76
C TYR A 217 0.46 -21.87 -7.52
N SER A 218 0.83 -23.01 -6.93
CA SER A 218 0.66 -24.32 -7.56
C SER A 218 -0.80 -24.75 -7.69
N ASP A 219 -1.67 -24.34 -6.77
CA ASP A 219 -3.10 -24.66 -6.84
C ASP A 219 -3.81 -23.92 -8.00
N GLY A 220 -3.27 -22.77 -8.45
CA GLY A 220 -3.78 -22.04 -9.62
C GLY A 220 -3.08 -22.44 -10.92
N ASP A 221 -1.81 -22.04 -11.06
CA ASP A 221 -1.03 -22.19 -12.30
C ASP A 221 0.05 -23.28 -12.18
N GLY A 222 -0.18 -24.29 -11.36
CA GLY A 222 0.75 -25.42 -11.20
C GLY A 222 0.15 -26.77 -11.52
N CYS A 223 1.03 -27.74 -11.73
CA CYS A 223 0.64 -29.14 -11.78
C CYS A 223 1.63 -30.03 -10.99
N PRO A 224 1.12 -31.01 -10.24
CA PRO A 224 1.98 -31.97 -9.55
C PRO A 224 2.72 -32.84 -10.57
N VAL A 225 3.98 -33.14 -10.29
CA VAL A 225 4.79 -34.10 -11.03
C VAL A 225 5.52 -35.03 -10.06
N ARG A 226 6.08 -36.13 -10.55
CA ARG A 226 6.83 -37.04 -9.68
C ARG A 226 8.01 -36.31 -9.03
N GLY A 227 8.02 -36.22 -7.70
CA GLY A 227 9.09 -35.58 -6.92
C GLY A 227 9.09 -34.04 -6.95
N GLY A 228 7.95 -33.42 -7.26
CA GLY A 228 7.81 -31.97 -7.20
C GLY A 228 6.53 -31.43 -7.84
N ARG A 229 6.63 -30.21 -8.33
CA ARG A 229 5.56 -29.51 -9.06
C ARG A 229 6.15 -28.70 -10.21
N VAL A 230 5.35 -28.48 -11.24
CA VAL A 230 5.67 -27.54 -12.32
C VAL A 230 4.80 -26.32 -12.13
N LEU A 231 5.41 -25.14 -12.14
CA LEU A 231 4.70 -23.86 -12.18
C LEU A 231 4.76 -23.32 -13.60
N VAL A 232 3.63 -22.82 -14.09
CA VAL A 232 3.46 -22.30 -15.44
C VAL A 232 3.21 -20.81 -15.38
N SER A 233 3.95 -20.02 -16.16
CA SER A 233 3.69 -18.57 -16.25
C SER A 233 4.24 -17.98 -17.53
N ALA A 234 3.51 -17.02 -18.09
CA ALA A 234 4.02 -16.18 -19.17
C ALA A 234 4.90 -15.02 -18.66
N ASN A 235 4.99 -14.82 -17.34
CA ASN A 235 5.90 -13.85 -16.73
C ASN A 235 7.29 -14.48 -16.50
N VAL A 236 8.15 -14.37 -17.51
CA VAL A 236 9.51 -14.95 -17.50
C VAL A 236 10.39 -14.40 -16.37
N ALA A 237 10.31 -13.09 -16.10
CA ALA A 237 11.10 -12.46 -15.04
C ALA A 237 10.74 -13.02 -13.65
N PHE A 238 9.45 -13.25 -13.41
CA PHE A 238 8.96 -13.88 -12.18
C PHE A 238 9.49 -15.30 -12.00
N LEU A 239 9.43 -16.14 -13.04
CA LEU A 239 9.95 -17.51 -12.99
C LEU A 239 11.47 -17.54 -12.84
N ALA A 240 12.19 -16.63 -13.50
CA ALA A 240 13.63 -16.51 -13.36
C ALA A 240 14.03 -16.13 -11.92
N GLU A 241 13.31 -15.20 -11.28
CA GLU A 241 13.53 -14.87 -9.87
C GLU A 241 13.31 -16.10 -8.97
N LEU A 242 12.17 -16.76 -9.15
CA LEU A 242 11.81 -17.93 -8.36
C LEU A 242 12.83 -19.05 -8.51
N ALA A 243 13.30 -19.31 -9.74
CA ALA A 243 14.32 -20.30 -10.02
C ALA A 243 15.62 -20.03 -9.25
N ARG A 244 16.05 -18.76 -9.17
CA ARG A 244 17.23 -18.38 -8.37
C ARG A 244 17.03 -18.65 -6.88
N ILE A 245 15.84 -18.33 -6.34
CA ILE A 245 15.51 -18.52 -4.92
C ILE A 245 15.56 -20.01 -4.53
N ILE A 246 14.97 -20.88 -5.35
CA ILE A 246 14.91 -22.33 -5.09
C ILE A 246 16.14 -23.10 -5.64
N GLY A 247 17.10 -22.38 -6.23
CA GLY A 247 18.30 -22.97 -6.83
C GLY A 247 17.99 -23.93 -7.99
N ALA A 248 16.94 -23.66 -8.77
CA ALA A 248 16.56 -24.43 -9.94
C ALA A 248 17.17 -23.87 -11.22
N ARG A 249 17.38 -24.75 -12.20
CA ARG A 249 17.66 -24.34 -13.57
C ARG A 249 16.35 -23.89 -14.22
N PHE A 250 16.39 -22.79 -14.95
CA PHE A 250 15.26 -22.27 -15.69
C PHE A 250 15.70 -21.83 -17.08
N THR A 251 14.94 -22.24 -18.08
CA THR A 251 15.14 -21.85 -19.48
C THR A 251 13.79 -21.39 -20.02
N PRO A 252 13.63 -20.11 -20.38
CA PRO A 252 12.36 -19.60 -20.88
C PRO A 252 12.04 -20.19 -22.25
N ARG A 253 10.75 -20.35 -22.54
CA ARG A 253 10.29 -20.66 -23.89
C ARG A 253 10.36 -19.41 -24.77
N LEU A 254 10.73 -19.59 -26.03
CA LEU A 254 10.96 -18.49 -27.00
C LEU A 254 9.79 -18.30 -27.98
N ASP A 255 8.80 -19.18 -27.97
CA ASP A 255 7.70 -19.26 -28.95
C ASP A 255 6.46 -18.44 -28.54
N GLY A 256 6.58 -17.58 -27.53
CA GLY A 256 5.47 -16.78 -27.00
C GLY A 256 4.48 -17.57 -26.13
N THR A 257 4.73 -18.87 -25.85
CA THR A 257 3.94 -19.66 -24.91
C THR A 257 4.40 -19.46 -23.46
N ALA A 258 3.54 -19.83 -22.51
CA ALA A 258 3.90 -19.80 -21.09
C ALA A 258 5.12 -20.70 -20.80
N SER A 259 6.06 -20.18 -20.01
CA SER A 259 7.26 -20.91 -19.58
C SER A 259 6.96 -21.78 -18.36
N HIS A 260 7.75 -22.84 -18.19
CA HIS A 260 7.57 -23.81 -17.11
C HIS A 260 8.78 -23.78 -16.17
N LEU A 261 8.54 -23.86 -14.87
CA LEU A 261 9.58 -24.02 -13.85
C LEU A 261 9.30 -25.25 -13.01
N VAL A 262 10.25 -26.18 -12.93
CA VAL A 262 10.16 -27.35 -12.06
C VAL A 262 10.67 -26.98 -10.67
N VAL A 263 9.81 -27.13 -9.67
CA VAL A 263 10.12 -27.01 -8.24
C VAL A 263 10.17 -28.42 -7.66
N ALA A 264 11.37 -28.95 -7.48
CA ALA A 264 11.56 -30.28 -6.90
C ALA A 264 11.28 -30.27 -5.39
N ASP A 265 10.72 -31.34 -4.82
CA ASP A 265 10.43 -31.42 -3.37
C ASP A 265 11.71 -31.31 -2.51
N SER A 266 12.85 -31.69 -3.10
CA SER A 266 14.16 -31.58 -2.47
C SER A 266 14.76 -30.17 -2.54
N TRP A 267 14.09 -29.19 -3.15
CA TRP A 267 14.66 -27.84 -3.28
C TRP A 267 15.16 -27.23 -1.95
N PRO A 268 14.50 -27.42 -0.77
CA PRO A 268 15.05 -26.95 0.50
C PRO A 268 16.47 -27.43 0.80
N SER A 269 16.87 -28.64 0.39
CA SER A 269 18.22 -29.15 0.66
C SER A 269 19.33 -28.44 -0.14
N ARG A 270 18.96 -27.61 -1.14
CA ARG A 270 19.92 -26.83 -1.93
C ARG A 270 20.49 -25.63 -1.19
N GLY A 271 19.89 -25.22 -0.07
CA GLY A 271 20.40 -24.14 0.78
C GLY A 271 20.44 -22.75 0.13
N THR A 272 19.72 -22.54 -0.98
CA THR A 272 19.71 -21.27 -1.73
C THR A 272 18.73 -20.24 -1.17
N PHE A 273 17.70 -20.67 -0.44
CA PHE A 273 16.74 -19.77 0.18
C PHE A 273 17.42 -18.96 1.28
N ARG A 274 17.25 -17.64 1.20
CA ARG A 274 17.70 -16.70 2.23
C ARG A 274 16.49 -15.94 2.74
N ALA A 275 16.33 -15.92 4.05
CA ALA A 275 15.29 -15.13 4.68
C ALA A 275 15.55 -13.64 4.44
N GLU A 276 14.50 -12.89 4.11
CA GLU A 276 14.58 -11.46 3.83
C GLU A 276 13.63 -10.64 4.69
N THR A 277 14.05 -9.43 5.04
CA THR A 277 13.19 -8.51 5.81
C THR A 277 12.51 -7.53 4.87
N HIS A 278 11.19 -7.71 4.69
CA HIS A 278 10.33 -6.80 3.93
C HIS A 278 9.18 -6.28 4.77
N PRO A 279 8.68 -5.05 4.52
CA PRO A 279 7.50 -4.53 5.18
C PRO A 279 6.27 -5.40 4.91
N VAL A 280 5.72 -5.97 5.99
CA VAL A 280 4.48 -6.74 5.93
C VAL A 280 3.26 -5.81 5.95
N GLN A 281 3.35 -4.66 6.60
CA GLN A 281 2.27 -3.69 6.61
C GLN A 281 2.36 -2.76 5.39
N LEU A 282 1.21 -2.19 5.01
CA LEU A 282 1.15 -1.24 3.91
C LEU A 282 1.89 0.05 4.29
N ARG A 283 2.79 0.50 3.43
CA ARG A 283 3.33 1.85 3.44
C ARG A 283 2.23 2.79 2.93
N GLU A 284 1.77 3.67 3.81
CA GLU A 284 0.65 4.58 3.54
C GLU A 284 1.12 5.98 3.14
N SER A 285 2.41 6.27 3.26
CA SER A 285 3.03 7.50 2.79
C SER A 285 3.75 7.32 1.45
N GLY A 286 3.82 8.41 0.70
CA GLY A 286 4.70 8.61 -0.44
C GLY A 286 5.28 10.02 -0.39
N TRP A 287 5.72 10.48 -1.56
CA TRP A 287 6.34 11.78 -1.75
C TRP A 287 5.58 12.53 -2.84
N ALA A 288 5.30 13.81 -2.58
CA ALA A 288 4.65 14.72 -3.52
C ALA A 288 5.67 15.79 -3.95
N GLN A 289 5.86 15.97 -5.26
CA GLN A 289 6.79 16.99 -5.76
C GLN A 289 6.22 18.39 -5.52
N VAL A 290 7.02 19.29 -4.94
CA VAL A 290 6.67 20.72 -4.86
C VAL A 290 7.17 21.41 -6.13
N HIS A 291 6.24 21.90 -6.93
CA HIS A 291 6.54 22.59 -8.20
C HIS A 291 6.80 24.07 -7.99
N ASP A 292 6.04 24.68 -7.08
CA ASP A 292 6.03 26.13 -6.92
C ASP A 292 5.64 26.53 -5.50
N VAL A 293 6.13 27.70 -5.10
CA VAL A 293 5.81 28.33 -3.81
C VAL A 293 5.53 29.80 -4.08
N ARG A 294 4.27 30.20 -3.89
CA ARG A 294 3.77 31.52 -4.30
C ARG A 294 3.50 32.39 -3.07
N PRO A 295 4.18 33.54 -2.91
CA PRO A 295 3.88 34.46 -1.82
C PRO A 295 2.48 35.05 -1.98
N ARG A 296 1.79 35.24 -0.86
CA ARG A 296 0.48 35.89 -0.78
C ARG A 296 0.50 36.92 0.32
N THR A 297 0.58 38.17 -0.08
CA THR A 297 0.60 39.32 0.83
C THR A 297 -0.73 40.06 0.78
N THR A 298 -1.22 40.51 1.93
CA THR A 298 -2.45 41.30 2.05
C THR A 298 -2.13 42.73 2.48
N LYS A 299 -2.66 43.72 1.73
CA LYS A 299 -2.53 45.14 2.08
C LYS A 299 -3.55 45.55 3.14
N ASP A 300 -4.75 44.96 3.09
CA ASP A 300 -5.87 45.34 3.93
C ASP A 300 -5.94 44.49 5.20
N LYS A 301 -6.71 43.39 5.15
CA LYS A 301 -7.01 42.54 6.29
C LYS A 301 -5.94 41.45 6.46
N PRO A 302 -5.26 41.37 7.63
CA PRO A 302 -4.28 40.32 7.88
C PRO A 302 -4.93 38.94 7.92
N TYR A 303 -4.17 37.92 7.55
CA TYR A 303 -4.52 36.52 7.76
C TYR A 303 -4.53 36.22 9.26
N THR A 304 -5.46 35.37 9.69
CA THR A 304 -5.44 34.77 11.02
C THR A 304 -4.94 33.33 10.89
N LEU A 305 -3.77 33.07 11.46
CA LEU A 305 -3.13 31.78 11.51
C LEU A 305 -3.49 31.03 12.79
N TYR A 306 -3.66 29.72 12.66
CA TYR A 306 -3.91 28.78 13.75
C TYR A 306 -2.76 27.78 13.83
N SER A 307 -2.26 27.58 15.04
CA SER A 307 -1.16 26.67 15.34
C SER A 307 -1.55 25.73 16.46
N TYR A 308 -1.01 24.51 16.42
CA TYR A 308 -1.41 23.42 17.29
C TYR A 308 -0.18 22.83 17.96
N ARG A 309 -0.23 22.71 19.29
CA ARG A 309 0.63 21.79 20.01
C ARG A 309 0.01 20.40 19.95
N LEU A 310 0.82 19.38 19.69
CA LEU A 310 0.35 18.03 19.40
C LEU A 310 1.10 16.99 20.24
N ASP A 311 0.39 15.96 20.68
CA ASP A 311 0.93 14.83 21.47
C ASP A 311 0.25 13.51 21.04
N PRO A 312 1.00 12.40 20.85
CA PRO A 312 2.43 12.22 21.09
C PRO A 312 3.35 12.65 19.94
N LEU A 313 2.79 13.06 18.81
CA LEU A 313 3.57 13.39 17.61
C LEU A 313 3.37 14.85 17.21
N PRO A 314 4.45 15.60 16.91
CA PRO A 314 4.36 17.03 16.57
C PRO A 314 3.87 17.28 15.14
N GLY A 315 3.74 16.24 14.32
CA GLY A 315 3.30 16.33 12.94
C GLY A 315 1.79 16.15 12.77
N PHE A 316 1.21 16.77 11.74
CA PHE A 316 -0.18 16.60 11.33
C PHE A 316 -0.32 16.76 9.80
N LEU A 317 -1.46 16.37 9.25
CA LEU A 317 -1.71 16.41 7.81
C LEU A 317 -2.51 17.62 7.35
N ILE A 318 -1.99 18.31 6.33
CA ILE A 318 -2.65 19.38 5.58
C ILE A 318 -3.00 18.84 4.19
N ASN A 319 -4.28 18.52 3.98
CA ASN A 319 -4.74 17.88 2.75
C ASN A 319 -3.90 16.64 2.36
N GLY A 320 -3.39 15.88 3.34
CA GLY A 320 -2.53 14.72 3.14
C GLY A 320 -1.02 14.98 3.20
N HIS A 321 -0.57 16.25 3.22
CA HIS A 321 0.86 16.60 3.35
C HIS A 321 1.28 16.68 4.81
N LEU A 322 2.41 16.06 5.15
CA LEU A 322 2.93 16.10 6.51
C LEU A 322 3.58 17.45 6.81
N ALA A 323 3.04 18.12 7.82
CA ALA A 323 3.56 19.37 8.35
C ALA A 323 3.79 19.24 9.85
N ARG A 324 4.72 20.01 10.40
CA ARG A 324 4.90 20.15 11.85
C ARG A 324 5.16 21.60 12.23
N GLN A 325 5.01 21.87 13.51
CA GLN A 325 5.39 23.15 14.11
C GLN A 325 6.49 22.91 15.15
N PRO A 326 7.35 23.90 15.44
CA PRO A 326 8.63 23.70 16.13
C PRO A 326 8.53 23.45 17.66
N TRP A 327 7.36 23.07 18.18
CA TRP A 327 7.12 22.83 19.61
C TRP A 327 7.61 21.46 20.08
#